data_AF-A0A0J0V7D1-F1
#
_entry.id   AF-A0A0J0V7D1-F1
#
_cell.length_a   1.000
_cell.length_b   1.000
_cell.length_c   1.000
_cell.angle_alpha   90.00
_cell.angle_beta   90.00
_cell.angle_gamma   90.00
#
_symmetry.space_group_name_H-M   'P 1'
#
loop_
_entity.id
_entity.type
_entity.pdbx_description
1 polymer ?
#
loop_
_entity_poly.entity_id
_entity_poly.type
_entity_poly.pdbx_seq_one_letter_code
_entity_poly.pdbx_strand_id
1 'polypeptide(L)'
;MTTGIWLGGHIGVKATSLDIPSVVSEAKKQMKQAYYTYIQTAEKKGKLASKQDIEAQYKQANELYAKAKKAVQASGGKSKSIYLRQLDETYREYIAHRVVPYLYAYEAWEAANRAEAAVQTALLDEDLDELQSAYEQLRQASGAEQAKRYYQVYGPQVRQLFLQDLKKTKTLLHQYTADVEAYQWLEQARADLENGDNEKAKQALDAVALLLQRLSPLFQEQLKAEYSDLMEVYDDATKAPVADLDYVEAKNGELTLYFDLPPASLTADDLRITMSINNGAAQIVVPSSIAFNGDKTVAVVSVPRVAPSEENQSVVYTVEYNGQKISADAFTVSKP
;
A
#
# COMPACT_ATOMS: atom_id res chain seq x y z
N MET A 1 -76.76 -76.87 24.94
CA MET A 1 -76.74 -76.67 23.48
C MET A 1 -75.87 -75.47 23.16
N THR A 2 -75.03 -75.64 22.13
CA THR A 2 -74.41 -74.61 21.25
C THR A 2 -73.55 -73.51 21.91
N THR A 3 -72.22 -73.63 21.91
CA THR A 3 -71.24 -73.31 20.84
C THR A 3 -71.10 -71.83 20.50
N GLY A 4 -69.88 -71.32 20.66
CA GLY A 4 -69.39 -70.08 20.06
C GLY A 4 -67.86 -70.06 20.05
N ILE A 5 -67.27 -70.51 18.94
CA ILE A 5 -65.84 -70.37 18.59
C ILE A 5 -65.64 -69.00 17.94
N TRP A 6 -64.60 -68.26 18.32
CA TRP A 6 -63.95 -67.24 17.48
C TRP A 6 -62.52 -67.00 18.01
N LEU A 7 -61.54 -67.79 17.58
CA LEU A 7 -60.60 -67.59 16.45
C LEU A 7 -59.80 -66.28 16.53
N GLY A 8 -58.48 -66.47 16.64
CA GLY A 8 -57.49 -65.44 16.82
C GLY A 8 -57.20 -64.64 15.54
N GLY A 9 -56.59 -63.49 15.77
CA GLY A 9 -56.05 -62.61 14.75
C GLY A 9 -54.87 -61.85 15.31
N HIS A 10 -53.74 -62.53 15.53
CA HIS A 10 -52.46 -61.87 15.66
C HIS A 10 -52.12 -61.23 14.31
N ILE A 11 -52.44 -59.94 14.17
CA ILE A 11 -51.91 -59.12 13.07
C ILE A 11 -50.43 -58.93 13.39
N GLY A 12 -49.61 -59.89 12.97
CA GLY A 12 -48.19 -59.71 12.80
C GLY A 12 -47.98 -58.69 11.70
N VAL A 13 -47.96 -57.40 12.07
CA VAL A 13 -47.30 -56.39 11.24
C VAL A 13 -45.83 -56.82 11.21
N LYS A 14 -45.43 -57.51 10.13
CA LYS A 14 -44.01 -57.69 9.80
C LYS A 14 -43.46 -56.27 9.68
N ALA A 15 -42.82 -55.79 10.75
CA ALA A 15 -41.83 -54.73 10.62
C ALA A 15 -40.88 -55.23 9.53
N THR A 16 -40.90 -54.58 8.36
CA THR A 16 -39.93 -54.82 7.31
C THR A 16 -38.58 -54.60 7.95
N SER A 17 -37.89 -55.70 8.26
CA SER A 17 -36.55 -55.64 8.84
C SER A 17 -35.69 -54.86 7.85
N LEU A 18 -35.23 -53.68 8.24
CA LEU A 18 -34.32 -52.87 7.44
C LEU A 18 -33.14 -53.74 7.00
N ASP A 19 -32.86 -53.78 5.69
CA ASP A 19 -31.70 -54.47 5.14
C ASP A 19 -30.43 -53.66 5.47
N ILE A 20 -29.86 -53.95 6.65
CA ILE A 20 -28.68 -53.28 7.19
C ILE A 20 -27.50 -53.30 6.19
N PRO A 21 -27.15 -54.42 5.53
CA PRO A 21 -26.16 -54.44 4.45
C PRO A 21 -26.37 -53.37 3.38
N SER A 22 -27.59 -53.24 2.84
CA SER A 22 -27.89 -52.26 1.78
C SER A 22 -27.82 -50.83 2.28
N VAL A 23 -28.30 -50.55 3.49
CA VAL A 23 -28.18 -49.22 4.12
C VAL A 23 -26.73 -48.80 4.30
N VAL A 24 -25.88 -49.72 4.77
CA VAL A 24 -24.43 -49.47 4.93
C VAL A 24 -23.75 -49.26 3.58
N SER A 25 -24.09 -50.08 2.58
CA SER A 25 -23.54 -49.98 1.23
C SER A 25 -23.86 -48.62 0.58
N GLU A 26 -25.11 -48.19 0.66
CA GLU A 26 -25.57 -46.91 0.09
C GLU A 26 -24.90 -45.72 0.77
N ALA A 27 -24.81 -45.71 2.11
CA ALA A 27 -24.11 -44.65 2.82
C ALA A 27 -22.63 -44.57 2.43
N LYS A 28 -21.94 -45.71 2.32
CA LYS A 28 -20.54 -45.75 1.89
C LYS A 28 -20.37 -45.27 0.45
N LYS A 29 -21.29 -45.63 -0.46
CA LYS A 29 -21.27 -45.17 -1.85
C LYS A 29 -21.40 -43.65 -1.91
N GLN A 30 -22.35 -43.07 -1.17
CA GLN A 30 -22.53 -41.63 -1.14
C GLN A 30 -21.33 -40.89 -0.56
N MET A 31 -20.70 -41.40 0.51
CA MET A 31 -19.48 -40.77 1.08
C MET A 31 -18.35 -40.67 0.04
N LYS A 32 -18.24 -41.64 -0.86
CA LYS A 32 -17.23 -41.66 -1.92
C LYS A 32 -17.60 -40.78 -3.12
N GLN A 33 -18.88 -40.51 -3.31
CA GLN A 33 -19.39 -39.80 -4.49
C GLN A 33 -18.79 -38.39 -4.61
N ALA A 34 -18.83 -37.59 -3.53
CA ALA A 34 -18.24 -36.25 -3.46
C ALA A 34 -16.77 -36.24 -3.87
N TYR A 35 -15.99 -37.19 -3.35
CA TYR A 35 -14.60 -37.37 -3.71
C TYR A 35 -14.40 -37.64 -5.20
N TYR A 36 -15.12 -38.64 -5.74
CA TYR A 36 -14.98 -38.99 -7.15
C TYR A 36 -15.43 -37.86 -8.08
N THR A 37 -16.48 -37.10 -7.72
CA THR A 37 -16.94 -35.98 -8.53
C THR A 37 -15.85 -34.93 -8.70
N TYR A 38 -15.18 -34.50 -7.64
CA TYR A 38 -14.16 -33.45 -7.78
C TYR A 38 -12.89 -33.95 -8.48
N ILE A 39 -12.45 -35.19 -8.21
CA ILE A 39 -11.29 -35.78 -8.89
C ILE A 39 -11.55 -35.94 -10.38
N GLN A 40 -12.66 -36.57 -10.76
CA GLN A 40 -12.96 -36.81 -12.17
C GLN A 40 -13.19 -35.51 -12.93
N THR A 41 -13.71 -34.48 -12.27
CA THR A 41 -13.85 -33.15 -12.89
C THR A 41 -12.49 -32.55 -13.21
N ALA A 42 -11.53 -32.62 -12.29
CA ALA A 42 -10.17 -32.16 -12.55
C ALA A 42 -9.47 -32.99 -13.63
N GLU A 43 -9.55 -34.32 -13.57
CA GLU A 43 -8.88 -35.22 -14.52
C GLU A 43 -9.45 -35.12 -15.94
N LYS A 44 -10.78 -35.05 -16.08
CA LYS A 44 -11.44 -35.11 -17.40
C LYS A 44 -11.67 -33.73 -18.00
N LYS A 45 -11.88 -32.70 -17.18
CA LYS A 45 -12.24 -31.35 -17.63
C LYS A 45 -11.16 -30.32 -17.37
N GLY A 46 -10.07 -30.67 -16.68
CA GLY A 46 -8.97 -29.75 -16.39
C GLY A 46 -9.37 -28.56 -15.51
N LYS A 47 -10.44 -28.68 -14.72
CA LYS A 47 -10.95 -27.60 -13.87
C LYS A 47 -11.45 -28.11 -12.53
N LEU A 48 -11.55 -27.22 -11.55
CA LEU A 48 -12.15 -27.52 -10.25
C LEU A 48 -13.65 -27.83 -10.42
N ALA A 49 -14.18 -28.78 -9.65
CA ALA A 49 -15.61 -28.99 -9.57
C ALA A 49 -16.32 -27.80 -8.90
N SER A 50 -17.63 -27.68 -9.11
CA SER A 50 -18.43 -26.65 -8.43
C SER A 50 -18.47 -26.93 -6.93
N LYS A 51 -18.16 -25.92 -6.10
CA LYS A 51 -18.30 -26.00 -4.65
C LYS A 51 -19.72 -26.37 -4.22
N GLN A 52 -20.72 -25.74 -4.83
CA GLN A 52 -22.13 -26.01 -4.57
C GLN A 52 -22.49 -27.48 -4.81
N ASP A 53 -21.99 -28.09 -5.90
CA ASP A 53 -22.25 -29.49 -6.22
C ASP A 53 -21.61 -30.41 -5.17
N ILE A 54 -20.38 -30.11 -4.74
CA ILE A 54 -19.66 -30.91 -3.74
C ILE A 54 -20.28 -30.74 -2.35
N GLU A 55 -20.73 -29.54 -1.97
CA GLU A 55 -21.45 -29.28 -0.72
C GLU A 55 -22.78 -30.04 -0.64
N ALA A 56 -23.53 -30.09 -1.75
CA ALA A 56 -24.76 -30.87 -1.82
C ALA A 56 -24.49 -32.37 -1.59
N GLN A 57 -23.46 -32.92 -2.22
CA GLN A 57 -23.07 -34.32 -2.05
C GLN A 57 -22.51 -34.61 -0.64
N TYR A 58 -21.75 -33.68 -0.07
CA TYR A 58 -21.25 -33.72 1.30
C TYR A 58 -22.39 -33.76 2.32
N LYS A 59 -23.39 -32.88 2.18
CA LYS A 59 -24.59 -32.86 3.02
C LYS A 59 -25.33 -34.21 2.96
N GLN A 60 -25.57 -34.71 1.75
CA GLN A 60 -26.23 -36.01 1.55
C GLN A 60 -25.43 -37.17 2.17
N ALA A 61 -24.09 -37.15 2.07
CA ALA A 61 -23.23 -38.14 2.70
C ALA A 61 -23.35 -38.14 4.23
N ASN A 62 -23.38 -36.95 4.85
CA ASN A 62 -23.55 -36.81 6.31
C ASN A 62 -24.91 -37.36 6.77
N GLU A 63 -25.98 -37.05 6.04
CA GLU A 63 -27.32 -37.54 6.36
C GLU A 63 -27.42 -39.06 6.27
N LEU A 64 -26.89 -39.66 5.18
CA LEU A 64 -26.92 -41.11 5.00
C LEU A 64 -26.01 -41.82 6.00
N TYR A 65 -24.84 -41.26 6.33
CA TYR A 65 -23.96 -41.76 7.38
C TYR A 65 -24.68 -41.83 8.74
N ALA A 66 -25.30 -40.73 9.16
CA ALA A 66 -26.01 -40.67 10.43
C ALA A 66 -27.18 -41.66 10.48
N LYS A 67 -27.98 -41.72 9.40
CA LYS A 67 -29.08 -42.68 9.25
C LYS A 67 -28.58 -44.12 9.32
N ALA A 68 -27.51 -44.46 8.59
CA ALA A 68 -26.92 -45.80 8.59
C ALA A 68 -26.35 -46.18 9.96
N LYS A 69 -25.64 -45.25 10.63
CA LYS A 69 -25.09 -45.48 11.97
C LYS A 69 -26.19 -45.77 12.98
N LYS A 70 -27.28 -45.00 12.97
CA LYS A 70 -28.46 -45.23 13.81
C LYS A 70 -29.13 -46.57 13.53
N ALA A 71 -29.30 -46.94 12.25
CA ALA A 71 -29.89 -48.22 11.86
C ALA A 71 -29.02 -49.41 12.32
N VAL A 72 -27.71 -49.34 12.13
CA VAL A 72 -26.76 -50.36 12.59
C VAL A 72 -26.73 -50.46 14.12
N GLN A 73 -26.82 -49.33 14.84
CA GLN A 73 -26.88 -49.33 16.29
C GLN A 73 -28.14 -50.00 16.83
N ALA A 74 -29.28 -49.78 16.17
CA ALA A 74 -30.55 -50.43 16.49
C ALA A 74 -30.57 -51.91 16.07
N SER A 75 -29.72 -52.32 15.12
CA SER A 75 -29.58 -53.73 14.73
C SER A 75 -28.86 -54.55 15.80
N GLY A 76 -29.32 -55.77 16.06
CA GLY A 76 -28.63 -56.76 16.88
C GLY A 76 -27.66 -57.61 16.04
N GLY A 77 -26.84 -58.42 16.70
CA GLY A 77 -26.04 -59.48 16.04
C GLY A 77 -24.54 -59.17 15.87
N LYS A 78 -23.80 -60.20 15.44
CA LYS A 78 -22.33 -60.23 15.43
C LYS A 78 -21.69 -59.22 14.45
N SER A 79 -22.42 -58.77 13.42
CA SER A 79 -21.90 -57.88 12.37
C SER A 79 -21.96 -56.39 12.74
N LYS A 80 -22.62 -56.01 13.84
CA LYS A 80 -22.81 -54.60 14.23
C LYS A 80 -21.50 -53.82 14.32
N SER A 81 -20.49 -54.36 15.02
CA SER A 81 -19.19 -53.70 15.18
C SER A 81 -18.45 -53.53 13.85
N ILE A 82 -18.58 -54.50 12.95
CA ILE A 82 -17.98 -54.47 11.61
C ILE A 82 -18.60 -53.33 10.79
N TYR A 83 -19.92 -53.22 10.76
CA TYR A 83 -20.60 -52.17 9.98
C TYR A 83 -20.31 -50.77 10.52
N LEU A 84 -20.32 -50.58 11.85
CA LEU A 84 -19.96 -49.29 12.44
C LEU A 84 -18.52 -48.90 12.08
N ARG A 85 -17.58 -49.83 12.20
CA ARG A 85 -16.17 -49.58 11.81
C ARG A 85 -16.05 -49.21 10.33
N GLN A 86 -16.73 -49.93 9.44
CA GLN A 86 -16.69 -49.63 8.00
C GLN A 86 -17.27 -48.25 7.66
N LEU A 87 -18.36 -47.86 8.30
CA LEU A 87 -18.95 -46.53 8.13
C LEU A 87 -17.97 -45.45 8.60
N ASP A 88 -17.42 -45.60 9.81
CA ASP A 88 -16.52 -44.63 10.42
C ASP A 88 -15.21 -44.50 9.65
N GLU A 89 -14.63 -45.62 9.18
CA GLU A 89 -13.44 -45.64 8.32
C GLU A 89 -13.70 -44.96 6.97
N THR A 90 -14.83 -45.27 6.32
CA THR A 90 -15.17 -44.66 5.02
C THR A 90 -15.42 -43.15 5.17
N TYR A 91 -16.13 -42.75 6.22
CA TYR A 91 -16.38 -41.33 6.49
C TYR A 91 -15.07 -40.58 6.76
N ARG A 92 -14.21 -41.12 7.63
CA ARG A 92 -12.91 -40.51 7.93
C ARG A 92 -12.06 -40.37 6.66
N GLU A 93 -11.97 -41.41 5.84
CA GLU A 93 -11.16 -41.38 4.62
C GLU A 93 -11.71 -40.40 3.57
N TYR A 94 -12.98 -40.53 3.17
CA TYR A 94 -13.51 -39.80 2.02
C TYR A 94 -14.08 -38.44 2.39
N ILE A 95 -14.70 -38.32 3.55
CA ILE A 95 -15.30 -37.06 3.97
C ILE A 95 -14.25 -36.21 4.69
N ALA A 96 -13.75 -36.67 5.84
CA ALA A 96 -12.88 -35.85 6.68
C ALA A 96 -11.50 -35.57 6.06
N HIS A 97 -10.87 -36.54 5.37
CA HIS A 97 -9.52 -36.37 4.80
C HIS A 97 -9.48 -35.96 3.33
N ARG A 98 -10.62 -35.95 2.61
CA ARG A 98 -10.63 -35.63 1.16
C ARG A 98 -11.58 -34.50 0.82
N VAL A 99 -12.88 -34.69 1.03
CA VAL A 99 -13.92 -33.70 0.68
C VAL A 99 -13.81 -32.43 1.52
N VAL A 100 -13.62 -32.56 2.84
CA VAL A 100 -13.52 -31.40 3.74
C VAL A 100 -12.31 -30.50 3.39
N PRO A 101 -11.07 -31.03 3.23
CA PRO A 101 -9.94 -30.21 2.77
C PRO A 101 -10.17 -29.55 1.40
N TYR A 102 -10.84 -30.24 0.47
CA TYR A 102 -11.19 -29.64 -0.83
C TYR A 102 -12.11 -28.44 -0.68
N LEU A 103 -13.18 -28.54 0.13
CA LEU A 103 -14.11 -27.44 0.37
C LEU A 103 -13.42 -26.23 1.03
N TYR A 104 -12.58 -26.47 2.04
CA TYR A 104 -11.79 -25.41 2.69
C TYR A 104 -10.79 -24.73 1.75
N ALA A 105 -10.15 -25.49 0.85
CA ALA A 105 -9.29 -24.95 -0.18
C ALA A 105 -10.10 -24.11 -1.19
N TYR A 106 -11.27 -24.60 -1.60
CA TYR A 106 -12.13 -23.92 -2.56
C TYR A 106 -12.63 -22.57 -2.04
N GLU A 107 -13.13 -22.52 -0.81
CA GLU A 107 -13.58 -21.26 -0.19
C GLU A 107 -12.48 -20.21 -0.17
N ALA A 108 -11.27 -20.63 0.17
CA ALA A 108 -10.15 -19.73 0.24
C ALA A 108 -9.67 -19.31 -1.18
N TRP A 109 -9.78 -20.20 -2.18
CA TRP A 109 -9.55 -19.87 -3.58
C TRP A 109 -10.57 -18.85 -4.12
N GLU A 110 -11.86 -18.99 -3.76
CA GLU A 110 -12.88 -17.99 -4.10
C GLU A 110 -12.56 -16.61 -3.51
N ALA A 111 -12.07 -16.57 -2.26
CA ALA A 111 -11.67 -15.32 -1.62
C ALA A 111 -10.49 -14.65 -2.36
N ALA A 112 -9.46 -15.43 -2.72
CA ALA A 112 -8.34 -14.94 -3.51
C ALA A 112 -8.79 -14.43 -4.90
N ASN A 113 -9.66 -15.15 -5.59
CA ASN A 113 -10.18 -14.73 -6.90
C ASN A 113 -11.00 -13.44 -6.84
N ARG A 114 -11.78 -13.23 -5.77
CA ARG A 114 -12.50 -11.96 -5.59
C ARG A 114 -11.54 -10.80 -5.38
N ALA A 115 -10.49 -10.99 -4.57
CA ALA A 115 -9.47 -9.97 -4.37
C ALA A 115 -8.65 -9.73 -5.66
N GLU A 116 -8.37 -10.77 -6.45
CA GLU A 116 -7.70 -10.65 -7.74
C GLU A 116 -8.55 -9.87 -8.75
N ALA A 117 -9.87 -10.09 -8.77
CA ALA A 117 -10.78 -9.31 -9.59
C ALA A 117 -10.81 -7.83 -9.18
N ALA A 118 -10.77 -7.53 -7.87
CA ALA A 118 -10.69 -6.14 -7.39
C ALA A 118 -9.38 -5.45 -7.83
N VAL A 119 -8.24 -6.17 -7.79
CA VAL A 119 -6.98 -5.66 -8.34
C VAL A 119 -7.13 -5.39 -9.83
N GLN A 120 -7.70 -6.31 -10.61
CA GLN A 120 -7.90 -6.11 -12.04
C GLN A 120 -8.81 -4.91 -12.35
N THR A 121 -9.86 -4.67 -11.55
CA THR A 121 -10.71 -3.49 -11.67
C THR A 121 -9.91 -2.20 -11.42
N ALA A 122 -9.17 -2.12 -10.30
CA ALA A 122 -8.34 -0.95 -10.02
C ALA A 122 -7.28 -0.67 -11.09
N LEU A 123 -6.71 -1.73 -11.69
CA LEU A 123 -5.79 -1.61 -12.82
C LEU A 123 -6.47 -1.09 -14.09
N LEU A 124 -7.72 -1.46 -14.34
CA LEU A 124 -8.50 -0.98 -15.50
C LEU A 124 -8.94 0.47 -15.32
N ASP A 125 -9.26 0.85 -14.08
CA ASP A 125 -9.70 2.19 -13.73
C ASP A 125 -8.51 3.14 -13.48
N GLU A 126 -7.28 2.61 -13.51
CA GLU A 126 -6.02 3.32 -13.22
C GLU A 126 -6.06 4.04 -11.86
N ASP A 127 -6.73 3.42 -10.87
CA ASP A 127 -6.96 3.96 -9.54
C ASP A 127 -5.95 3.38 -8.54
N LEU A 128 -4.96 4.18 -8.14
CA LEU A 128 -3.90 3.79 -7.21
C LEU A 128 -4.42 3.55 -5.78
N ASP A 129 -5.44 4.29 -5.34
CA ASP A 129 -6.07 4.15 -4.02
C ASP A 129 -6.78 2.79 -3.92
N GLU A 130 -7.61 2.49 -4.92
CA GLU A 130 -8.29 1.20 -5.01
C GLU A 130 -7.29 0.06 -5.21
N LEU A 131 -6.23 0.27 -6.00
CA LEU A 131 -5.19 -0.71 -6.22
C LEU A 131 -4.48 -1.07 -4.91
N GLN A 132 -4.09 -0.08 -4.11
CA GLN A 132 -3.45 -0.28 -2.82
C GLN A 132 -4.30 -1.14 -1.89
N SER A 133 -5.60 -0.81 -1.77
CA SER A 133 -6.55 -1.57 -0.94
C SER A 133 -6.75 -3.01 -1.45
N ALA A 134 -6.99 -3.17 -2.75
CA ALA A 134 -7.22 -4.48 -3.36
C ALA A 134 -5.95 -5.36 -3.31
N TYR A 135 -4.78 -4.77 -3.50
CA TYR A 135 -3.49 -5.45 -3.45
C TYR A 135 -3.24 -6.07 -2.08
N GLU A 136 -3.47 -5.33 -1.00
CA GLU A 136 -3.27 -5.83 0.37
C GLU A 136 -4.25 -6.96 0.70
N GLN A 137 -5.52 -6.84 0.27
CA GLN A 137 -6.49 -7.93 0.41
C GLN A 137 -6.04 -9.20 -0.33
N LEU A 138 -5.53 -9.06 -1.56
CA LEU A 138 -5.03 -10.18 -2.35
C LEU A 138 -3.77 -10.80 -1.74
N ARG A 139 -2.85 -9.98 -1.23
CA ARG A 139 -1.65 -10.43 -0.51
C ARG A 139 -2.01 -11.27 0.71
N GLN A 140 -2.99 -10.83 1.50
CA GLN A 140 -3.49 -11.58 2.66
C GLN A 140 -4.15 -12.90 2.24
N ALA A 141 -4.99 -12.87 1.20
CA ALA A 141 -5.70 -14.04 0.69
C ALA A 141 -4.79 -15.08 0.00
N SER A 142 -3.58 -14.70 -0.42
CA SER A 142 -2.63 -15.54 -1.16
C SER A 142 -1.35 -15.91 -0.39
N GLY A 143 -1.38 -15.74 0.94
CA GLY A 143 -0.25 -16.01 1.83
C GLY A 143 0.09 -17.49 2.04
N ALA A 144 0.98 -17.77 3.01
CA ALA A 144 1.47 -19.12 3.30
C ALA A 144 0.36 -20.09 3.76
N GLU A 145 -0.60 -19.61 4.53
CA GLU A 145 -1.74 -20.44 4.98
C GLU A 145 -2.61 -20.89 3.79
N GLN A 146 -2.69 -20.10 2.73
CA GLN A 146 -3.40 -20.48 1.51
C GLN A 146 -2.74 -21.67 0.83
N ALA A 147 -1.42 -21.60 0.63
CA ALA A 147 -0.65 -22.70 0.06
C ALA A 147 -0.82 -23.99 0.88
N LYS A 148 -0.79 -23.88 2.21
CA LYS A 148 -0.99 -25.02 3.12
C LYS A 148 -2.36 -25.68 2.94
N ARG A 149 -3.44 -24.90 2.81
CA ARG A 149 -4.79 -25.42 2.50
C ARG A 149 -4.79 -26.19 1.18
N TYR A 150 -4.14 -25.65 0.15
CA TYR A 150 -4.02 -26.31 -1.14
C TYR A 150 -3.25 -27.63 -1.07
N TYR A 151 -2.15 -27.70 -0.29
CA TYR A 151 -1.39 -28.95 -0.11
C TYR A 151 -2.17 -30.04 0.63
N GLN A 152 -3.16 -29.68 1.46
CA GLN A 152 -4.01 -30.63 2.16
C GLN A 152 -5.06 -31.29 1.25
N VAL A 153 -5.32 -30.75 0.06
CA VAL A 153 -6.28 -31.33 -0.88
C VAL A 153 -5.76 -32.67 -1.39
N TYR A 154 -6.62 -33.70 -1.34
CA TYR A 154 -6.30 -34.99 -1.90
C TYR A 154 -6.57 -35.00 -3.41
N GLY A 155 -5.59 -35.46 -4.20
CA GLY A 155 -5.65 -35.52 -5.66
C GLY A 155 -4.60 -34.61 -6.30
N PRO A 156 -3.56 -35.15 -6.96
CA PRO A 156 -2.46 -34.33 -7.45
C PRO A 156 -2.89 -33.31 -8.52
N GLN A 157 -3.78 -33.68 -9.43
CA GLN A 157 -4.29 -32.78 -10.47
C GLN A 157 -5.14 -31.65 -9.87
N VAL A 158 -5.95 -31.94 -8.85
CA VAL A 158 -6.76 -30.92 -8.15
C VAL A 158 -5.86 -29.93 -7.41
N ARG A 159 -4.84 -30.42 -6.70
CA ARG A 159 -3.83 -29.57 -6.05
C ARG A 159 -3.10 -28.70 -7.05
N GLN A 160 -2.73 -29.26 -8.20
CA GLN A 160 -2.03 -28.53 -9.24
C GLN A 160 -2.84 -27.33 -9.75
N LEU A 161 -4.16 -27.50 -9.94
CA LEU A 161 -5.03 -26.39 -10.35
C LEU A 161 -5.01 -25.23 -9.33
N PHE A 162 -5.18 -25.53 -8.04
CA PHE A 162 -5.10 -24.51 -6.98
C PHE A 162 -3.72 -23.82 -6.92
N LEU A 163 -2.63 -24.59 -7.03
CA LEU A 163 -1.27 -24.05 -6.98
C LEU A 163 -0.90 -23.24 -8.23
N GLN A 164 -1.47 -23.57 -9.39
CA GLN A 164 -1.29 -22.79 -10.61
C GLN A 164 -1.92 -21.41 -10.48
N ASP A 165 -3.14 -21.32 -9.96
CA ASP A 165 -3.78 -20.02 -9.71
C ASP A 165 -3.01 -19.23 -8.63
N LEU A 166 -2.57 -19.87 -7.54
CA LEU A 166 -1.71 -19.20 -6.55
C LEU A 166 -0.45 -18.60 -7.16
N LYS A 167 0.17 -19.32 -8.11
CA LYS A 167 1.35 -18.82 -8.83
C LYS A 167 1.02 -17.58 -9.65
N LYS A 168 -0.10 -17.57 -10.37
CA LYS A 168 -0.56 -16.40 -11.15
C LYS A 168 -0.79 -15.21 -10.23
N THR A 169 -1.50 -15.40 -9.12
CA THR A 169 -1.74 -14.36 -8.11
C THR A 169 -0.42 -13.78 -7.58
N LYS A 170 0.58 -14.63 -7.27
CA LYS A 170 1.90 -14.15 -6.82
C LYS A 170 2.65 -13.38 -7.90
N THR A 171 2.53 -13.79 -9.16
CA THR A 171 3.10 -13.03 -10.29
C THR A 171 2.45 -11.67 -10.42
N LEU A 172 1.12 -11.57 -10.31
CA LEU A 172 0.38 -10.31 -10.34
C LEU A 172 0.83 -9.39 -9.19
N LEU A 173 0.89 -9.89 -7.96
CA LEU A 173 1.39 -9.12 -6.82
C LEU A 173 2.82 -8.63 -7.06
N HIS A 174 3.71 -9.51 -7.52
CA HIS A 174 5.10 -9.14 -7.78
C HIS A 174 5.22 -8.02 -8.84
N GLN A 175 4.38 -8.06 -9.88
CA GLN A 175 4.38 -7.09 -10.97
C GLN A 175 4.08 -5.66 -10.48
N TYR A 176 3.18 -5.52 -9.50
CA TYR A 176 2.71 -4.21 -9.02
C TYR A 176 3.22 -3.86 -7.61
N THR A 177 4.12 -4.67 -7.03
CA THR A 177 4.66 -4.40 -5.68
C THR A 177 5.33 -3.03 -5.60
N ALA A 178 6.15 -2.68 -6.60
CA ALA A 178 6.88 -1.42 -6.60
C ALA A 178 5.95 -0.21 -6.72
N ASP A 179 4.86 -0.33 -7.48
CA ASP A 179 3.88 0.75 -7.67
C ASP A 179 3.14 1.04 -6.36
N VAL A 180 2.62 0.00 -5.71
CA VAL A 180 1.91 0.14 -4.44
C VAL A 180 2.84 0.64 -3.34
N GLU A 181 4.06 0.12 -3.24
CA GLU A 181 5.05 0.61 -2.26
C GLU A 181 5.44 2.08 -2.53
N ALA A 182 5.64 2.47 -3.79
CA ALA A 182 5.97 3.85 -4.13
C ALA A 182 4.82 4.78 -3.77
N TYR A 183 3.57 4.40 -4.09
CA TYR A 183 2.39 5.18 -3.77
C TYR A 183 2.25 5.39 -2.25
N GLN A 184 2.39 4.33 -1.44
CA GLN A 184 2.38 4.44 0.03
C GLN A 184 3.43 5.41 0.57
N TRP A 185 4.65 5.37 0.01
CA TRP A 185 5.70 6.30 0.42
C TRP A 185 5.44 7.74 -0.04
N LEU A 186 4.80 7.95 -1.19
CA LEU A 186 4.40 9.28 -1.65
C LEU A 186 3.29 9.87 -0.77
N GLU A 187 2.29 9.06 -0.36
CA GLU A 187 1.28 9.47 0.62
C GLU A 187 1.95 9.89 1.95
N GLN A 188 2.90 9.09 2.44
CA GLN A 188 3.65 9.38 3.65
C GLN A 188 4.48 10.66 3.51
N ALA A 189 5.21 10.83 2.40
CA ALA A 189 6.02 12.02 2.13
C ALA A 189 5.16 13.28 2.11
N ARG A 190 4.00 13.23 1.45
CA ARG A 190 3.03 14.33 1.43
C ARG A 190 2.56 14.70 2.83
N ALA A 191 2.15 13.71 3.63
CA ALA A 191 1.71 13.93 5.00
C ALA A 191 2.83 14.51 5.88
N ASP A 192 4.08 14.05 5.72
CA ASP A 192 5.21 14.57 6.48
C ASP A 192 5.56 16.01 6.09
N LEU A 193 5.52 16.36 4.80
CA LEU A 193 5.72 17.73 4.31
C LEU A 193 4.63 18.68 4.82
N GLU A 194 3.36 18.27 4.79
CA GLU A 194 2.25 19.06 5.34
C GLU A 194 2.40 19.33 6.84
N ASN A 195 3.04 18.40 7.57
CA ASN A 195 3.34 18.54 8.99
C ASN A 195 4.67 19.25 9.28
N GLY A 196 5.46 19.61 8.26
CA GLY A 196 6.78 20.21 8.40
C GLY A 196 7.88 19.26 8.90
N ASP A 197 7.64 17.94 8.86
CA ASP A 197 8.61 16.91 9.23
C ASP A 197 9.52 16.55 8.04
N ASN A 198 10.38 17.51 7.67
CA ASN A 198 11.25 17.40 6.51
C ASN A 198 12.19 16.17 6.56
N GLU A 199 12.61 15.75 7.76
CA GLU A 199 13.47 14.57 7.91
C GLU A 199 12.75 13.28 7.50
N LYS A 200 11.50 13.09 7.93
CA LYS A 200 10.70 11.92 7.51
C LYS A 200 10.27 12.01 6.06
N ALA A 201 9.88 13.19 5.58
CA ALA A 201 9.58 13.41 4.18
C ALA A 201 10.75 12.97 3.28
N LYS A 202 11.99 13.34 3.65
CA LYS A 202 13.18 12.91 2.91
C LYS A 202 13.38 11.40 2.92
N GLN A 203 13.16 10.73 4.06
CA GLN A 203 13.25 9.27 4.15
C GLN A 203 12.24 8.58 3.24
N ALA A 204 10.99 9.08 3.21
CA ALA A 204 9.95 8.56 2.34
C ALA A 204 10.29 8.78 0.85
N LEU A 205 10.72 9.99 0.47
CA LEU A 205 11.17 10.30 -0.90
C LEU A 205 12.37 9.43 -1.32
N ASP A 206 13.35 9.20 -0.44
CA ASP A 206 14.48 8.30 -0.72
C ASP A 206 14.03 6.85 -0.94
N ALA A 207 13.02 6.39 -0.20
CA ALA A 207 12.43 5.08 -0.41
C ALA A 207 11.77 4.98 -1.80
N VAL A 208 11.04 6.03 -2.24
CA VAL A 208 10.46 6.11 -3.59
C VAL A 208 11.55 6.08 -4.66
N ALA A 209 12.65 6.82 -4.47
CA ALA A 209 13.75 6.88 -5.43
C ALA A 209 14.33 5.50 -5.78
N LEU A 210 14.41 4.59 -4.79
CA LEU A 210 14.83 3.20 -4.96
C LEU A 210 13.85 2.34 -5.78
N LEU A 211 12.59 2.75 -5.87
CA LEU A 211 11.51 2.04 -6.55
C LEU A 211 11.29 2.50 -8.00
N LEU A 212 11.71 3.72 -8.37
CA LEU A 212 11.42 4.33 -9.68
C LEU A 212 11.78 3.48 -10.91
N GLN A 213 12.84 2.66 -10.82
CA GLN A 213 13.28 1.79 -11.92
C GLN A 213 12.47 0.49 -12.04
N ARG A 214 11.69 0.16 -11.01
CA ARG A 214 10.90 -1.07 -10.90
C ARG A 214 9.40 -0.85 -11.09
N LEU A 215 8.98 0.40 -11.28
CA LEU A 215 7.60 0.76 -11.51
C LEU A 215 7.06 0.07 -12.78
N SER A 216 5.79 -0.31 -12.75
CA SER A 216 5.13 -0.84 -13.92
C SER A 216 4.88 0.27 -14.95
N PRO A 217 4.86 -0.06 -16.25
CA PRO A 217 4.57 0.93 -17.29
C PRO A 217 3.21 1.63 -17.15
N LEU A 218 2.27 1.03 -16.42
CA LEU A 218 0.91 1.56 -16.27
C LEU A 218 0.90 2.83 -15.41
N PHE A 219 1.60 2.80 -14.27
CA PHE A 219 1.60 3.92 -13.30
C PHE A 219 2.90 4.71 -13.26
N GLN A 220 3.90 4.32 -14.06
CA GLN A 220 5.24 4.90 -14.02
C GLN A 220 5.25 6.42 -14.20
N GLU A 221 4.51 6.95 -15.17
CA GLU A 221 4.48 8.40 -15.43
C GLU A 221 3.83 9.17 -14.28
N GLN A 222 2.66 8.70 -13.81
CA GLN A 222 1.93 9.32 -12.70
C GLN A 222 2.76 9.35 -11.41
N LEU A 223 3.34 8.21 -11.01
CA LEU A 223 4.13 8.11 -9.79
C LEU A 223 5.44 8.92 -9.86
N LYS A 224 6.07 9.03 -11.04
CA LYS A 224 7.25 9.89 -11.24
C LYS A 224 6.90 11.36 -11.19
N ALA A 225 5.76 11.76 -11.76
CA ALA A 225 5.29 13.15 -11.69
C ALA A 225 5.06 13.55 -10.23
N GLU A 226 4.31 12.75 -9.48
CA GLU A 226 4.06 13.01 -8.05
C GLU A 226 5.34 13.04 -7.21
N TYR A 227 6.27 12.12 -7.47
CA TYR A 227 7.60 12.16 -6.83
C TYR A 227 8.35 13.47 -7.13
N SER A 228 8.31 13.94 -8.38
CA SER A 228 8.96 15.19 -8.79
C SER A 228 8.33 16.39 -8.09
N ASP A 229 6.99 16.44 -8.07
CA ASP A 229 6.23 17.52 -7.43
C ASP A 229 6.54 17.61 -5.93
N LEU A 230 6.57 16.46 -5.22
CA LEU A 230 6.90 16.42 -3.80
C LEU A 230 8.39 16.73 -3.53
N MET A 231 9.29 16.41 -4.45
CA MET A 231 10.70 16.80 -4.33
C MET A 231 10.87 18.31 -4.44
N GLU A 232 10.12 18.99 -5.33
CA GLU A 232 10.11 20.45 -5.43
C GLU A 232 9.62 21.09 -4.12
N VAL A 233 8.51 20.57 -3.56
CA VAL A 233 7.99 21.02 -2.26
C VAL A 233 9.02 20.82 -1.15
N TYR A 234 9.71 19.67 -1.13
CA TYR A 234 10.77 19.40 -0.16
C TYR A 234 11.96 20.35 -0.32
N ASP A 235 12.42 20.58 -1.55
CA ASP A 235 13.55 21.47 -1.84
C ASP A 235 13.23 22.91 -1.41
N ASP A 236 12.02 23.38 -1.66
CA ASP A 236 11.56 24.70 -1.19
C ASP A 236 11.45 24.76 0.34
N ALA A 237 10.91 23.72 0.98
CA ALA A 237 10.76 23.65 2.44
C ALA A 237 12.11 23.55 3.18
N THR A 238 13.16 23.07 2.50
CA THR A 238 14.51 22.92 3.07
C THR A 238 15.51 23.95 2.55
N LYS A 239 15.09 24.82 1.64
CA LYS A 239 15.88 25.94 1.15
C LYS A 239 16.26 26.83 2.33
N ALA A 240 17.56 27.01 2.52
CA ALA A 240 18.05 27.92 3.54
C ALA A 240 17.52 29.34 3.28
N PRO A 241 17.03 30.05 4.31
CA PRO A 241 16.66 31.45 4.14
C PRO A 241 17.89 32.24 3.68
N VAL A 242 17.67 33.13 2.71
CA VAL A 242 18.70 34.02 2.17
C VAL A 242 18.52 35.37 2.84
N ALA A 243 19.63 36.05 3.14
CA ALA A 243 19.58 37.37 3.71
C ALA A 243 19.03 38.38 2.71
N ASP A 244 18.14 39.23 3.21
CA ASP A 244 17.64 40.41 2.53
C ASP A 244 18.27 41.66 3.14
N LEU A 245 18.50 42.67 2.30
CA LEU A 245 18.96 43.98 2.77
C LEU A 245 17.72 44.77 3.23
N ASP A 246 17.67 45.14 4.49
CA ASP A 246 16.54 45.88 5.08
C ASP A 246 16.73 47.39 4.95
N TYR A 247 17.94 47.86 5.27
CA TYR A 247 18.22 49.29 5.41
C TYR A 247 19.69 49.64 5.13
N VAL A 248 19.91 50.89 4.70
CA VAL A 248 21.24 51.44 4.43
C VAL A 248 21.36 52.81 5.10
N GLU A 249 22.32 52.96 6.01
CA GLU A 249 22.77 54.27 6.47
C GLU A 249 23.99 54.72 5.67
N ALA A 250 24.06 56.02 5.38
CA ALA A 250 25.20 56.62 4.70
C ALA A 250 25.78 57.80 5.48
N LYS A 251 27.10 57.81 5.61
CA LYS A 251 27.90 58.93 6.11
C LYS A 251 29.09 59.12 5.17
N ASN A 252 29.75 60.27 5.23
CA ASN A 252 30.85 60.55 4.31
C ASN A 252 32.01 59.54 4.49
N GLY A 253 32.18 58.65 3.52
CA GLY A 253 33.20 57.60 3.49
C GLY A 253 32.77 56.24 4.05
N GLU A 254 31.51 56.09 4.46
CA GLU A 254 31.03 54.86 5.12
C GLU A 254 29.54 54.62 4.83
N LEU A 255 29.21 53.36 4.53
CA LEU A 255 27.83 52.86 4.51
C LEU A 255 27.68 51.80 5.60
N THR A 256 26.53 51.77 6.27
CA THR A 256 26.16 50.67 7.17
C THR A 256 24.95 49.96 6.60
N LEU A 257 25.12 48.68 6.26
CA LEU A 257 24.11 47.80 5.69
C LEU A 257 23.51 46.93 6.80
N TYR A 258 22.18 46.87 6.87
CA TYR A 258 21.43 46.08 7.83
C TYR A 258 20.70 44.95 7.10
N PHE A 259 20.94 43.72 7.53
CA PHE A 259 20.31 42.52 6.99
C PHE A 259 19.36 41.90 8.02
N ASP A 260 18.29 41.29 7.54
CA ASP A 260 17.30 40.59 8.35
C ASP A 260 17.90 39.32 9.01
N LEU A 261 18.87 38.69 8.34
CA LEU A 261 19.69 37.59 8.83
C LEU A 261 21.13 37.67 8.26
N PRO A 262 22.10 36.96 8.85
CA PRO A 262 23.49 37.01 8.39
C PRO A 262 23.66 36.50 6.94
N PRO A 263 24.17 37.31 6.00
CA PRO A 263 24.41 36.84 4.64
C PRO A 263 25.50 35.76 4.62
N ALA A 264 25.32 34.75 3.77
CA ALA A 264 26.30 33.66 3.62
C ALA A 264 27.67 34.16 3.12
N SER A 265 27.65 35.17 2.25
CA SER A 265 28.82 35.93 1.82
C SER A 265 28.45 37.40 1.58
N LEU A 266 29.42 38.29 1.78
CA LEU A 266 29.31 39.68 1.36
C LEU A 266 30.70 40.21 0.99
N THR A 267 30.91 40.36 -0.31
CA THR A 267 32.12 40.88 -0.94
C THR A 267 31.77 42.09 -1.80
N ALA A 268 32.78 42.78 -2.34
CA ALA A 268 32.53 43.89 -3.24
C ALA A 268 31.77 43.47 -4.52
N ASP A 269 31.88 42.20 -4.94
CA ASP A 269 31.20 41.66 -6.12
C ASP A 269 29.71 41.42 -5.87
N ASP A 270 29.32 41.22 -4.60
CA ASP A 270 27.92 41.05 -4.20
C ASP A 270 27.16 42.39 -4.10
N LEU A 271 27.88 43.51 -4.18
CA LEU A 271 27.35 44.86 -4.01
C LEU A 271 27.52 45.69 -5.26
N ARG A 272 26.44 46.30 -5.72
CA ARG A 272 26.52 47.40 -6.69
C ARG A 272 26.09 48.70 -6.05
N ILE A 273 27.08 49.55 -5.76
CA ILE A 273 26.88 50.83 -5.09
C ILE A 273 26.95 51.94 -6.12
N THR A 274 25.96 52.83 -6.06
CA THR A 274 25.96 54.08 -6.82
C THR A 274 25.78 55.27 -5.91
N MET A 275 26.35 56.40 -6.29
CA MET A 275 26.29 57.66 -5.57
C MET A 275 25.81 58.76 -6.50
N SER A 276 24.92 59.63 -6.04
CA SER A 276 24.56 60.87 -6.72
C SER A 276 24.81 62.06 -5.80
N ILE A 277 25.23 63.18 -6.39
CA ILE A 277 25.49 64.45 -5.68
C ILE A 277 24.55 65.50 -6.26
N ASN A 278 23.79 66.19 -5.42
CA ASN A 278 22.83 67.24 -5.80
C ASN A 278 21.86 66.77 -6.90
N ASN A 279 21.38 65.52 -6.82
CA ASN A 279 20.53 64.85 -7.82
C ASN A 279 21.15 64.75 -9.23
N GLY A 280 22.48 64.84 -9.34
CA GLY A 280 23.21 64.63 -10.58
C GLY A 280 23.26 63.17 -11.03
N ALA A 281 23.99 62.90 -12.11
CA ALA A 281 24.15 61.55 -12.65
C ALA A 281 24.78 60.61 -11.61
N ALA A 282 24.22 59.40 -11.51
CA ALA A 282 24.73 58.36 -10.61
C ALA A 282 26.12 57.88 -11.06
N GLN A 283 27.03 57.80 -10.10
CA GLN A 283 28.41 57.34 -10.28
C GLN A 283 28.57 55.99 -9.58
N ILE A 284 29.28 55.05 -10.21
CA ILE A 284 29.59 53.76 -9.58
C ILE A 284 30.63 53.98 -8.48
N VAL A 285 30.40 53.36 -7.33
CA VAL A 285 31.31 53.41 -6.18
C VAL A 285 31.80 52.00 -5.86
N VAL A 286 33.11 51.86 -5.71
CA VAL A 286 33.75 50.60 -5.34
C VAL A 286 34.11 50.63 -3.84
N PRO A 287 33.63 49.67 -3.04
CA PRO A 287 34.06 49.51 -1.64
C PRO A 287 35.57 49.35 -1.49
N SER A 288 36.17 49.96 -0.47
CA SER A 288 37.56 49.70 -0.08
C SER A 288 37.69 48.58 0.97
N SER A 289 36.67 48.41 1.80
CA SER A 289 36.61 47.32 2.79
C SER A 289 35.18 47.06 3.23
N ILE A 290 34.92 45.82 3.65
CA ILE A 290 33.65 45.38 4.24
C ILE A 290 34.00 44.70 5.57
N ALA A 291 33.39 45.15 6.66
CA ALA A 291 33.58 44.59 7.98
C ALA A 291 32.23 44.30 8.64
N PHE A 292 32.07 43.12 9.23
CA PHE A 292 30.86 42.74 9.94
C PHE A 292 30.93 43.06 11.43
N ASN A 293 29.76 43.29 12.03
CA ASN A 293 29.57 43.22 13.47
C ASN A 293 29.66 41.75 13.97
N GLY A 294 29.51 41.54 15.29
CA GLY A 294 29.70 40.24 15.92
C GLY A 294 28.71 39.16 15.47
N ASP A 295 27.44 39.51 15.24
CA ASP A 295 26.39 38.59 14.79
C ASP A 295 26.25 38.53 13.25
N LYS A 296 27.03 39.35 12.54
CA LYS A 296 27.08 39.46 11.07
C LYS A 296 25.78 39.93 10.40
N THR A 297 24.82 40.49 11.14
CA THR A 297 23.62 41.12 10.56
C THR A 297 23.87 42.57 10.13
N VAL A 298 24.99 43.17 10.52
CA VAL A 298 25.37 44.52 10.14
C VAL A 298 26.74 44.53 9.49
N ALA A 299 26.84 45.12 8.29
CA ALA A 299 28.11 45.31 7.59
C ALA A 299 28.43 46.79 7.43
N VAL A 300 29.63 47.18 7.86
CA VAL A 300 30.21 48.50 7.62
C VAL A 300 31.06 48.43 6.37
N VAL A 301 30.67 49.21 5.37
CA VAL A 301 31.31 49.29 4.05
C VAL A 301 32.01 50.63 3.93
N SER A 302 33.33 50.61 3.83
CA SER A 302 34.11 51.82 3.58
C SER A 302 34.07 52.17 2.11
N VAL A 303 33.76 53.42 1.80
CA VAL A 303 33.71 53.97 0.44
C VAL A 303 34.58 55.22 0.33
N PRO A 304 35.02 55.63 -0.87
CA PRO A 304 35.74 56.89 -1.05
C PRO A 304 34.96 58.08 -0.48
N ARG A 305 35.64 58.97 0.24
CA ARG A 305 35.05 60.20 0.78
C ARG A 305 34.75 61.18 -0.34
N VAL A 306 33.63 61.88 -0.22
CA VAL A 306 33.30 63.04 -1.05
C VAL A 306 34.02 64.25 -0.46
N ALA A 307 34.87 64.88 -1.27
CA ALA A 307 35.56 66.11 -0.89
C ALA A 307 34.58 67.30 -0.89
N PRO A 308 34.68 68.24 0.07
CA PRO A 308 33.90 69.47 0.05
C PRO A 308 34.09 70.26 -1.25
N SER A 309 33.03 70.94 -1.69
CA SER A 309 33.09 71.93 -2.77
C SER A 309 32.76 73.34 -2.25
N GLU A 310 32.70 74.32 -3.16
CA GLU A 310 32.31 75.71 -2.81
C GLU A 310 30.84 75.83 -2.37
N GLU A 311 30.04 74.79 -2.62
CA GLU A 311 28.62 74.69 -2.26
C GLU A 311 28.36 73.48 -1.37
N ASN A 312 27.25 73.49 -0.62
CA ASN A 312 26.82 72.30 0.11
C ASN A 312 26.41 71.20 -0.88
N GLN A 313 26.84 69.98 -0.61
CA GLN A 313 26.56 68.82 -1.45
C GLN A 313 25.62 67.85 -0.72
N SER A 314 24.44 67.62 -1.28
CA SER A 314 23.52 66.56 -0.86
C SER A 314 23.90 65.26 -1.56
N VAL A 315 24.35 64.27 -0.79
CA VAL A 315 24.85 62.99 -1.31
C VAL A 315 23.85 61.88 -0.98
N VAL A 316 23.47 61.09 -1.98
CA VAL A 316 22.63 59.89 -1.82
C VAL A 316 23.37 58.69 -2.37
N TYR A 317 23.41 57.62 -1.58
CA TYR A 317 23.91 56.32 -2.01
C TYR A 317 22.75 55.36 -2.24
N THR A 318 22.83 54.58 -3.32
CA THR A 318 21.94 53.45 -3.59
C THR A 318 22.77 52.18 -3.68
N VAL A 319 22.38 51.18 -2.89
CA VAL A 319 23.03 49.86 -2.83
C VAL A 319 22.08 48.83 -3.45
N GLU A 320 22.61 48.04 -4.36
CA GLU A 320 21.94 46.87 -4.93
C GLU A 320 22.59 45.59 -4.37
N TYR A 321 21.79 44.73 -3.75
CA TYR A 321 22.18 43.43 -3.18
C TYR A 321 21.09 42.41 -3.51
N ASN A 322 21.46 41.22 -4.01
CA ASN A 322 20.51 40.19 -4.47
C ASN A 322 19.40 40.71 -5.42
N GLY A 323 19.70 41.74 -6.21
CA GLY A 323 18.74 42.39 -7.12
C GLY A 323 17.79 43.41 -6.47
N GLN A 324 17.79 43.53 -5.14
CA GLN A 324 17.05 44.55 -4.41
C GLN A 324 17.86 45.85 -4.31
N LYS A 325 17.21 47.00 -4.54
CA LYS A 325 17.84 48.33 -4.47
C LYS A 325 17.31 49.13 -3.29
N ILE A 326 18.21 49.57 -2.42
CA ILE A 326 17.88 50.44 -1.29
C ILE A 326 18.71 51.71 -1.37
N SER A 327 18.05 52.85 -1.21
CA SER A 327 18.72 54.16 -1.12
C SER A 327 18.78 54.59 0.33
N ALA A 328 19.97 55.03 0.74
CA ALA A 328 20.17 55.66 2.04
C ALA A 328 19.55 57.06 2.05
N ASP A 329 19.25 57.56 3.25
CA ASP A 329 18.91 58.97 3.43
C ASP A 329 20.07 59.86 2.98
N ALA A 330 19.72 61.02 2.41
CA ALA A 330 20.73 61.99 1.96
C ALA A 330 21.51 62.57 3.14
N PHE A 331 22.84 62.66 3.01
CA PHE A 331 23.66 63.45 3.94
C PHE A 331 24.27 64.66 3.25
N THR A 332 24.60 65.69 4.03
CA THR A 332 25.21 66.93 3.51
C THR A 332 26.72 66.94 3.77
N VAL A 333 27.52 67.12 2.72
CA VAL A 333 28.90 67.58 2.84
C VAL A 333 28.88 69.11 2.78
N SER A 334 29.27 69.75 3.89
CA SER A 334 29.30 71.21 3.97
C SER A 334 30.50 71.76 3.22
N LYS A 335 30.34 72.95 2.65
CA LYS A 335 31.47 73.75 2.15
C LYS A 335 32.50 74.03 3.26
N PRO A 336 33.78 74.28 2.91
CA PRO A 336 34.87 74.46 3.88
C PRO A 336 34.66 75.59 4.90
#